data_AF-A0A5E6VWE1-F1
#
_entry.id   AF-A0A5E6VWE1-F1
#
_cell.length_a   1.000
_cell.length_b   1.000
_cell.length_c   1.000
_cell.angle_alpha   90.00
_cell.angle_beta   90.00
_cell.angle_gamma   90.00
#
_symmetry.space_group_name_H-M   'P 1'
#
loop_
_entity.id
_entity.type
_entity.pdbx_description
1 polymer ?
#
loop_
_entity_poly.entity_id
_entity_poly.type
_entity_poly.pdbx_seq_one_letter_code
_entity_poly.pdbx_strand_id
1 'polypeptide(L)'
;MHLTLHAAQRSQQRGISQEQLDWLLTYGKIGHNKGVSLYFFDRIGFEQLIHEVDPAHQTLAQRSRDIFAVVADDNVITLGYRDERLKPQKPHRRLRRGTPINTAARRIHNRTH
;
A
#
# COMPACT_ATOMS: atom_id res chain seq x y z
N MET A 1 16.62 -12.08 -4.93
CA MET A 1 15.60 -11.40 -5.76
C MET A 1 16.30 -10.61 -6.85
N HIS A 2 15.74 -10.57 -8.06
CA HIS A 2 16.33 -9.80 -9.17
C HIS A 2 15.52 -8.54 -9.46
N LEU A 3 16.21 -7.43 -9.71
CA LEU A 3 15.59 -6.19 -10.18
C LEU A 3 15.37 -6.27 -11.68
N THR A 4 14.14 -6.09 -12.13
CA THR A 4 13.87 -5.87 -13.55
C THR A 4 14.45 -4.52 -13.99
N LEU A 5 14.68 -4.35 -15.30
CA LEU A 5 15.12 -3.06 -15.87
C LEU A 5 14.17 -1.92 -15.47
N HIS A 6 12.86 -2.20 -15.46
CA HIS A 6 11.84 -1.23 -15.04
C HIS A 6 12.00 -0.83 -13.57
N ALA A 7 12.18 -1.80 -12.67
CA ALA A 7 12.37 -1.53 -11.25
C ALA A 7 13.68 -0.76 -10.98
N ALA A 8 14.78 -1.14 -11.65
CA ALA A 8 16.06 -0.44 -11.53
C ALA A 8 15.96 1.03 -11.95
N GLN A 9 15.32 1.30 -13.09
CA GLN A 9 15.07 2.67 -13.57
C GLN A 9 14.22 3.48 -12.58
N ARG A 10 13.15 2.87 -12.02
CA ARG A 10 12.30 3.52 -11.02
C ARG A 10 13.04 3.80 -9.71
N SER A 11 13.90 2.88 -9.28
CA SER A 11 14.76 3.05 -8.10
C SER A 11 15.64 4.29 -8.25
N GLN A 12 16.32 4.39 -9.40
CA GLN A 12 17.21 5.51 -9.70
C GLN A 12 16.45 6.84 -9.77
N GLN A 13 15.33 6.89 -10.50
CA GLN A 13 14.52 8.10 -10.65
C GLN A 13 13.97 8.63 -9.33
N ARG A 14 13.74 7.74 -8.35
CA ARG A 14 13.15 8.08 -7.05
C ARG A 14 14.20 8.19 -5.94
N GLY A 15 15.48 7.97 -6.23
CA GLY A 15 16.53 7.96 -5.23
C GLY A 15 16.31 6.91 -4.14
N ILE A 16 15.79 5.74 -4.52
CA ILE A 16 15.66 4.59 -3.62
C ILE A 16 16.94 3.77 -3.76
N SER A 17 17.66 3.58 -2.66
CA SER A 17 18.88 2.78 -2.64
C SER A 17 18.57 1.28 -2.54
N GLN A 18 19.55 0.45 -2.93
CA GLN A 18 19.48 -0.99 -2.75
C GLN A 18 19.30 -1.36 -1.27
N GLU A 19 19.99 -0.64 -0.38
CA GLU A 19 19.89 -0.84 1.07
C GLU A 19 18.45 -0.65 1.60
N GLN A 20 17.74 0.37 1.10
CA GLN A 20 16.33 0.57 1.46
C GLN A 20 15.43 -0.55 0.96
N LEU A 21 15.73 -1.12 -0.21
CA LEU A 21 15.03 -2.29 -0.74
C LEU A 21 15.31 -3.53 0.12
N ASP A 22 16.57 -3.73 0.54
CA ASP A 22 16.96 -4.87 1.36
C ASP A 22 16.30 -4.80 2.75
N TRP A 23 16.22 -3.62 3.36
CA TRP A 23 15.45 -3.42 4.59
C TRP A 23 13.97 -3.72 4.41
N LEU A 24 13.38 -3.32 3.27
CA LEU A 24 11.99 -3.59 2.97
C LEU A 24 11.73 -5.10 2.79
N LEU A 25 12.65 -5.83 2.18
CA LEU A 25 12.52 -7.28 2.02
C LEU A 25 12.75 -8.03 3.34
N THR A 26 13.55 -7.47 4.25
CA THR A 26 13.91 -8.10 5.53
C THR A 26 12.88 -7.84 6.63
N TYR A 27 12.52 -6.57 6.84
CA TYR A 27 11.62 -6.16 7.93
C TYR A 27 10.21 -5.83 7.45
N GLY A 28 10.01 -5.67 6.14
CA GLY A 28 8.71 -5.34 5.58
C GLY A 28 7.72 -6.50 5.69
N LYS A 29 6.45 -6.14 5.60
CA LYS A 29 5.34 -7.08 5.53
C LYS A 29 5.04 -7.45 4.09
N ILE A 30 4.68 -8.71 3.89
CA ILE A 30 4.29 -9.25 2.59
C ILE A 30 2.77 -9.35 2.51
N GLY A 31 2.18 -8.78 1.46
CA GLY A 31 0.78 -8.97 1.10
C GLY A 31 0.66 -9.67 -0.25
N HIS A 32 -0.07 -10.78 -0.31
CA HIS A 32 -0.30 -11.50 -1.57
C HIS A 32 -1.61 -11.04 -2.22
N ASN A 33 -1.56 -10.67 -3.50
CA ASN A 33 -2.73 -10.30 -4.28
C ASN A 33 -2.59 -10.78 -5.73
N LYS A 34 -3.52 -11.65 -6.19
CA LYS A 34 -3.60 -12.14 -7.58
C LYS A 34 -2.25 -12.65 -8.15
N GLY A 35 -1.50 -13.42 -7.36
CA GLY A 35 -0.19 -13.98 -7.78
C GLY A 35 0.99 -13.01 -7.66
N VAL A 36 0.77 -11.81 -7.14
CA VAL A 36 1.83 -10.82 -6.91
C VAL A 36 2.01 -10.60 -5.40
N SER A 37 3.27 -10.47 -4.98
CA SER A 37 3.67 -10.18 -3.60
C SER A 37 4.02 -8.70 -3.47
N LEU A 38 3.29 -7.98 -2.63
CA LEU A 38 3.53 -6.59 -2.29
C LEU A 38 4.28 -6.50 -0.96
N TYR A 39 5.48 -5.96 -0.99
CA TYR A 39 6.28 -5.64 0.19
C TYR A 39 6.06 -4.19 0.59
N PHE A 40 5.77 -3.94 1.86
CA PHE A 40 5.59 -2.61 2.44
C PHE A 40 5.98 -2.63 3.92
N PHE A 41 6.41 -1.50 4.48
CA PHE A 41 6.62 -1.41 5.92
C PHE A 41 5.28 -1.34 6.66
N ASP A 42 5.09 -2.23 7.64
CA ASP A 42 4.08 -2.04 8.66
C ASP A 42 4.69 -1.35 9.88
N ARG A 43 3.85 -1.00 10.87
CA ARG A 43 4.33 -0.29 12.06
C ARG A 43 5.39 -1.09 12.82
N ILE A 44 5.21 -2.41 12.93
CA ILE A 44 6.06 -3.29 13.73
C ILE A 44 7.41 -3.47 13.03
N GLY A 45 7.38 -3.81 11.75
CA GLY A 45 8.59 -3.98 10.94
C GLY A 45 9.41 -2.69 10.81
N PHE A 46 8.73 -1.54 10.75
CA PHE A 46 9.42 -0.25 10.77
C PHE A 46 10.05 0.07 12.12
N GLU A 47 9.35 -0.19 13.23
CA GLU A 47 9.90 -0.01 14.58
C GLU A 47 11.13 -0.93 14.80
N GLN A 48 11.09 -2.17 14.31
CA GLN A 48 12.23 -3.09 14.33
C GLN A 48 13.42 -2.55 13.52
N LEU A 49 13.18 -2.12 12.27
CA LEU A 49 14.21 -1.52 11.43
C LEU A 49 14.92 -0.35 12.14
N ILE A 50 14.15 0.58 12.73
CA ILE A 50 14.73 1.74 13.42
C ILE A 50 15.54 1.35 14.66
N HIS A 51 15.14 0.27 15.34
CA HIS A 51 15.86 -0.25 16.51
C HIS A 51 17.15 -0.97 16.15
N GLU A 52 17.19 -1.66 15.01
CA GLU A 52 18.33 -2.50 14.59
C GLU A 52 19.32 -1.75 13.70
N VAL A 53 18.91 -0.69 13.01
CA VAL A 53 19.79 0.07 12.11
C VAL A 53 20.78 0.94 12.90
N ASP A 54 22.00 1.05 12.38
CA ASP A 54 23.02 1.95 12.92
C ASP A 54 22.51 3.41 12.95
N PRO A 55 22.76 4.18 14.02
CA PRO A 55 22.49 5.62 14.09
C PRO A 55 22.88 6.41 12.83
N ALA A 56 23.98 6.05 12.15
CA ALA A 56 24.41 6.68 10.90
C ALA A 56 23.38 6.55 9.76
N HIS A 57 22.60 5.47 9.75
CA HIS A 57 21.60 5.15 8.73
C HIS A 57 20.16 5.48 9.17
N GLN A 58 19.94 5.98 10.40
CA GLN A 58 18.60 6.30 10.90
C GLN A 58 17.84 7.26 10.00
N THR A 59 18.50 8.30 9.48
CA THR A 59 17.84 9.25 8.57
C THR A 59 17.37 8.57 7.28
N LEU A 60 18.17 7.65 6.73
CA LEU A 60 17.82 6.90 5.52
C LEU A 60 16.69 5.89 5.80
N ALA A 61 16.76 5.22 6.96
CA ALA A 61 15.73 4.31 7.44
C ALA A 61 14.40 5.03 7.66
N GLN A 62 14.41 6.22 8.26
CA GLN A 62 13.20 7.03 8.42
C GLN A 62 12.56 7.39 7.06
N ARG A 63 13.36 7.73 6.06
CA ARG A 63 12.87 8.00 4.69
C ARG A 63 12.33 6.75 3.99
N SER A 64 12.74 5.55 4.41
CA SER A 64 12.31 4.30 3.81
C SER A 64 10.88 3.88 4.18
N ARG A 65 10.29 4.51 5.20
CA ARG A 65 8.97 4.16 5.77
C ARG A 65 7.88 3.95 4.73
N ASP A 66 7.82 4.83 3.74
CA ASP A 66 6.74 4.84 2.75
C ASP A 66 7.11 4.07 1.48
N ILE A 67 8.22 3.33 1.45
CA ILE A 67 8.61 2.54 0.28
C ILE A 67 7.74 1.28 0.18
N PHE A 68 7.37 0.94 -1.05
CA PHE A 68 6.78 -0.35 -1.40
C PHE A 68 7.51 -0.98 -2.59
N ALA A 69 7.48 -2.30 -2.65
CA ALA A 69 7.99 -3.07 -3.77
C ALA A 69 6.97 -4.12 -4.20
N VAL A 70 6.83 -4.28 -5.50
CA VAL A 70 5.96 -5.25 -6.14
C VAL A 70 6.83 -6.35 -6.73
N VAL A 71 6.63 -7.57 -6.25
CA VAL A 71 7.41 -8.74 -6.62
C VAL A 71 6.49 -9.80 -7.24
N ALA A 72 6.87 -10.32 -8.39
CA ALA A 72 6.23 -11.46 -9.03
C ALA A 72 7.32 -12.44 -9.47
N ASP A 73 7.13 -13.73 -9.19
CA ASP A 73 8.06 -14.80 -9.59
C ASP A 73 9.53 -14.47 -9.26
N ASP A 74 9.81 -14.06 -8.02
CA ASP A 74 11.13 -13.64 -7.50
C ASP A 74 11.78 -12.42 -8.18
N ASN A 75 11.06 -11.74 -9.06
CA ASN A 75 11.48 -10.54 -9.75
C ASN A 75 10.77 -9.31 -9.18
N VAL A 76 11.56 -8.29 -8.81
CA VAL A 76 11.02 -6.99 -8.44
C VAL A 76 10.60 -6.28 -9.73
N ILE A 77 9.29 -6.17 -9.92
CA ILE A 77 8.68 -5.57 -11.11
C ILE A 77 8.69 -4.05 -11.00
N THR A 78 8.41 -3.51 -9.82
CA THR A 78 8.35 -2.06 -9.58
C THR A 78 8.54 -1.76 -8.09
N LEU A 79 9.09 -0.59 -7.79
CA LEU A 79 9.22 -0.06 -6.44
C LEU A 79 9.05 1.46 -6.42
N GLY A 80 8.72 2.02 -5.26
CA GLY A 80 8.50 3.45 -5.13
C GLY A 80 7.98 3.87 -3.76
N TYR A 81 7.78 5.17 -3.57
CA TYR A 81 7.10 5.71 -2.39
C TYR A 81 5.57 5.65 -2.55
N ARG A 82 4.89 5.27 -1.46
CA ARG A 82 3.47 5.48 -1.24
C ARG A 82 3.26 6.98 -0.99
N ASP A 83 2.89 7.68 -2.05
CA ASP A 83 2.30 9.00 -1.91
C ASP A 83 0.86 8.84 -1.35
N GLU A 84 0.34 9.83 -0.63
CA GLU A 84 -1.05 9.88 -0.14
C GLU A 84 -2.09 9.71 -1.25
N ARG A 85 -1.67 9.84 -2.52
CA ARG A 85 -2.46 9.56 -3.72
C ARG A 85 -2.71 8.07 -3.96
N LEU A 86 -1.87 7.19 -3.43
CA LEU A 86 -2.08 5.75 -3.34
C LEU A 86 -2.79 5.41 -2.03
N LYS A 87 -3.92 6.09 -1.74
CA LYS A 87 -4.80 5.60 -0.66
C LYS A 87 -5.10 4.14 -0.96
N PRO A 88 -5.00 3.22 0.03
CA PRO A 88 -5.64 1.93 -0.12
C PRO A 88 -7.07 2.24 -0.54
N GLN A 89 -7.53 1.69 -1.67
CA GLN A 89 -8.95 1.74 -1.97
C GLN A 89 -9.61 1.19 -0.71
N LYS A 90 -10.28 2.07 0.06
CA LYS A 90 -11.02 1.68 1.25
C LYS A 90 -11.78 0.42 0.83
N PRO A 91 -11.65 -0.71 1.55
CA PRO A 91 -12.32 -1.94 1.15
C PRO A 91 -13.74 -1.54 0.82
N HIS A 92 -14.16 -1.79 -0.42
CA HIS A 92 -15.38 -1.21 -1.01
C HIS A 92 -16.49 -1.42 0.02
N ARG A 93 -16.82 -0.37 0.79
CA ARG A 93 -17.71 -0.51 1.93
C ARG A 93 -19.01 -0.92 1.27
N ARG A 94 -19.42 -2.18 1.40
CA ARG A 94 -20.73 -2.61 0.94
C ARG A 94 -21.69 -1.66 1.64
N LEU A 95 -22.18 -0.66 0.90
CA LEU A 95 -23.33 0.12 1.30
C LEU A 95 -24.40 -0.95 1.44
N ARG A 96 -24.64 -1.40 2.67
CA ARG A 96 -25.91 -2.06 2.98
C ARG A 96 -26.93 -1.05 2.51
N ARG A 97 -27.65 -1.40 1.44
CA ARG A 97 -28.83 -0.67 1.01
C ARG A 97 -29.74 -0.65 2.23
N GLY A 98 -29.63 0.40 3.05
CA GLY A 98 -30.63 0.72 4.03
C GLY A 98 -31.90 0.94 3.22
N THR A 99 -32.94 0.19 3.56
CA THR A 99 -34.29 0.43 3.05
C THR A 99 -34.57 1.93 3.17
N PRO A 100 -34.88 2.65 2.07
CA PRO A 100 -35.16 4.06 2.17
C PRO A 100 -36.44 4.25 2.98
N ILE A 101 -36.31 4.75 4.21
CA ILE A 101 -37.43 5.21 5.02
C ILE A 101 -37.79 6.60 4.50
N ASN A 102 -38.37 6.67 3.30
CA ASN A 102 -38.78 7.93 2.71
C ASN A 102 -40.29 8.10 2.90
N THR A 103 -40.66 8.89 3.90
CA THR A 103 -42.05 9.20 4.32
C THR A 103 -42.84 10.00 3.26
N ALA A 104 -42.23 10.33 2.13
CA ALA A 104 -42.83 11.08 1.03
C ALA A 104 -43.72 10.23 0.08
N ALA A 105 -43.68 8.89 0.18
CA ALA A 105 -44.48 7.99 -0.69
C ALA A 105 -45.96 7.87 -0.26
N ARG A 106 -46.42 8.63 0.73
CA ARG A 106 -47.75 8.46 1.36
C ARG A 106 -48.85 9.38 0.80
N ARG A 107 -48.62 10.03 -0.35
CA ARG A 107 -49.59 10.93 -1.00
C ARG A 107 -49.97 10.51 -2.42
N ILE A 108 -50.32 9.25 -2.65
CA ILE A 108 -51.02 8.88 -3.89
C ILE A 108 -52.02 7.75 -3.64
N HIS A 109 -52.92 7.87 -2.68
CA HIS A 109 -54.16 7.08 -2.69
C HIS A 109 -55.24 7.90 -1.98
N ASN A 110 -56.10 8.55 -2.77
CA ASN A 110 -57.55 8.61 -2.60
C ASN A 110 -58.13 9.69 -3.53
N ARG A 111 -58.44 9.28 -4.76
CA ARG A 111 -59.50 9.91 -5.55
C ARG A 111 -60.08 8.90 -6.56
N THR A 112 -61.20 8.31 -6.16
CA THR A 112 -62.31 7.70 -6.95
C THR A 112 -63.22 7.07 -5.89
N HIS A 113 -64.50 7.38 -5.71
CA HIS A 113 -65.56 7.84 -6.61
C HIS A 113 -66.35 9.01 -6.01
#